data_AF-A0A954G3H6-F1
#
_entry.id   AF-A0A954G3H6-F1
#
_cell.length_a   1.000
_cell.length_b   1.000
_cell.length_c   1.000
_cell.angle_alpha   90.00
_cell.angle_beta   90.00
_cell.angle_gamma   90.00
#
_symmetry.space_group_name_H-M   'P 1'
#
loop_
_entity.id
_entity.type
_entity.pdbx_description
1 polymer ?
#
loop_
_entity_poly.entity_id
_entity_poly.type
_entity_poly.pdbx_seq_one_letter_code
_entity_poly.pdbx_strand_id
1 'polypeptide(L)'
;MKLHNSQNANQNDAKVADGHSRLSSLALRAAGLACGLVVCVMVLLGAADPENESEQENRKKIEAMSPAERAQLKRNYEKFQKLTPEEQQRLRKLHEATRSQPELNRVMHAYDEWVKTLSPWEQEDLRKAETTRERMALIRKFRSEQPESTDRRRSGRNFFELAKIMDLDFRKPPLGFIIWAQSPTPETYHDAISIVERSLPAPVKYPKPKSELSEFERSLAVLQSAVRAKRRDEDRNGSAWPTPETVDQIFALLDEKKYQLRENEDSRVFRGKGRLQGDRKRMIVTFFLAKGLVNQLVMSVKQELDGIHPPEDKLQQFFESLDTKSKDQLMRYPPDEMQEKLKYRYLQTQLPEQVRQSIQQRSHEVQRLISDFVSESDLNNQFDGSRRGGLKERMQDLKDRGSNGPGGRPGNRLPRRPNAEPGQRPRGQAPPDA
;
A
#
# COMPACT_ATOMS: atom_id res chain seq x y z
N MET A 1 11.85 -45.96 52.22
CA MET A 1 10.56 -45.48 51.68
C MET A 1 10.01 -44.39 52.59
N LYS A 2 9.76 -43.19 52.05
CA LYS A 2 8.90 -42.08 52.55
C LYS A 2 9.04 -41.58 54.01
N LEU A 3 9.49 -40.33 54.20
CA LEU A 3 8.70 -39.13 54.61
C LEU A 3 9.48 -38.08 55.46
N HIS A 4 9.21 -36.81 55.11
CA HIS A 4 9.32 -35.51 55.83
C HIS A 4 10.69 -35.05 56.39
N ASN A 5 11.24 -33.87 56.06
CA ASN A 5 10.79 -32.48 55.92
C ASN A 5 10.61 -31.71 57.26
N SER A 6 11.37 -30.60 57.34
CA SER A 6 11.04 -29.31 57.95
C SER A 6 11.86 -28.87 59.17
N GLN A 7 12.05 -27.55 59.20
CA GLN A 7 12.49 -26.67 60.29
C GLN A 7 13.99 -26.37 60.39
N ASN A 8 14.35 -25.17 59.91
CA ASN A 8 15.24 -24.29 60.64
C ASN A 8 14.77 -22.85 60.46
N ALA A 9 14.32 -22.26 61.56
CA ALA A 9 14.00 -20.86 61.72
C ALA A 9 14.74 -20.35 62.96
N ASN A 10 15.18 -19.09 62.87
CA ASN A 10 15.48 -18.17 63.97
C ASN A 10 16.75 -18.43 64.79
N GLN A 11 17.77 -17.59 64.63
CA GLN A 11 17.92 -16.33 65.39
C GLN A 11 19.35 -15.78 65.18
N ASN A 12 19.48 -14.49 64.90
CA ASN A 12 20.26 -13.58 65.76
C ASN A 12 20.09 -12.12 65.29
N ASP A 13 19.68 -11.32 66.27
CA ASP A 13 19.45 -9.89 66.22
C ASP A 13 20.74 -9.06 66.40
N ALA A 14 20.58 -7.76 66.11
CA ALA A 14 21.31 -6.59 66.62
C ALA A 14 22.60 -6.17 65.88
N LYS A 15 22.91 -4.89 65.63
CA LYS A 15 22.20 -3.58 65.62
C LYS A 15 23.25 -2.54 65.13
N VAL A 16 22.80 -1.49 64.44
CA VAL A 16 23.44 -0.15 64.27
C VAL A 16 24.66 -0.02 63.33
N ALA A 17 24.47 0.66 62.19
CA ALA A 17 25.10 1.97 61.91
C ALA A 17 24.67 2.52 60.52
N ASP A 18 23.99 3.65 60.59
CA ASP A 18 23.83 4.76 59.64
C ASP A 18 24.20 4.61 58.16
N GLY A 19 23.17 4.82 57.33
CA GLY A 19 22.99 6.13 56.71
C GLY A 19 23.89 6.50 55.54
N HIS A 20 23.66 5.91 54.35
CA HIS A 20 23.92 6.56 53.04
C HIS A 20 23.27 5.78 51.87
N SER A 21 21.94 5.62 51.85
CA SER A 21 21.29 4.90 50.74
C SER A 21 19.82 5.24 50.50
N ARG A 22 19.43 6.52 50.61
CA ARG A 22 18.10 7.00 50.20
C ARG A 22 18.09 8.38 49.52
N LEU A 23 19.07 8.64 48.65
CA LEU A 23 19.08 9.85 47.80
C LEU A 23 19.42 9.60 46.31
N SER A 24 19.42 8.35 45.85
CA SER A 24 19.78 8.00 44.45
C SER A 24 18.60 7.54 43.57
N SER A 25 17.35 7.85 43.94
CA SER A 25 16.16 7.41 43.18
C SER A 25 15.23 8.53 42.72
N LEU A 26 15.73 9.77 42.58
CA LEU A 26 14.95 10.92 42.11
C LEU A 26 15.56 11.71 40.94
N ALA A 27 16.64 11.22 40.31
CA ALA A 27 17.31 11.93 39.20
C ALA A 27 17.08 11.32 37.79
N LEU A 28 16.13 10.40 37.61
CA LEU A 28 15.94 9.70 36.33
C LEU A 28 14.53 9.84 35.72
N ARG A 29 13.98 11.07 35.71
CA ARG A 29 12.68 11.39 35.06
C ARG A 29 12.71 12.66 34.18
N ALA A 30 13.81 12.92 33.48
CA ALA A 30 13.94 14.12 32.63
C ALA A 30 14.56 13.85 31.24
N ALA A 31 14.34 12.68 30.64
CA ALA A 31 14.78 12.37 29.27
C ALA A 31 13.65 11.85 28.36
N GLY A 32 12.42 12.32 28.58
CA GLY A 32 11.31 12.16 27.63
C GLY A 32 11.21 13.40 26.76
N LEU A 33 11.06 13.24 25.44
CA LEU A 33 10.98 14.26 24.37
C LEU A 33 12.32 14.64 23.71
N ALA A 34 12.95 13.71 22.99
CA ALA A 34 14.05 14.03 22.07
C ALA A 34 13.82 13.59 20.61
N CYS A 35 12.91 12.64 20.31
CA CYS A 35 12.73 12.19 18.92
C CYS A 35 11.84 13.11 18.07
N GLY A 36 10.76 13.69 18.62
CA GLY A 36 9.92 14.67 17.89
C GLY A 36 10.55 16.06 17.70
N LEU A 37 11.82 16.23 18.02
CA LEU A 37 12.45 17.52 18.29
C LEU A 37 13.49 17.95 17.26
N VAL A 38 13.96 17.00 16.43
CA VAL A 38 15.07 17.24 15.49
C VAL A 38 14.61 18.05 14.26
N VAL A 39 13.35 17.95 13.83
CA VAL A 39 12.91 18.57 12.56
C VAL A 39 12.59 20.06 12.67
N CYS A 40 11.99 20.54 13.77
CA CYS A 40 11.62 21.96 13.90
C CYS A 40 12.81 22.89 14.22
N VAL A 41 13.89 22.37 14.80
CA VAL A 41 15.10 23.16 15.07
C VAL A 41 15.98 23.29 13.83
N MET A 42 15.95 22.29 12.95
CA MET A 42 16.73 22.28 11.70
C MET A 42 16.29 23.32 10.68
N VAL A 43 15.08 23.90 10.77
CA VAL A 43 14.67 24.95 9.82
C VAL A 43 15.06 26.36 10.29
N LEU A 44 15.51 26.53 11.55
CA LEU A 44 15.68 27.88 12.13
C LEU A 44 17.00 28.16 12.84
N LEU A 45 17.84 27.16 13.14
CA LEU A 45 19.18 27.38 13.70
C LEU A 45 20.28 27.28 12.62
N GLY A 46 20.05 27.93 11.49
CA GLY A 46 21.14 28.32 10.59
C GLY A 46 22.00 29.36 11.31
N ALA A 47 23.13 28.92 11.85
CA ALA A 47 24.10 29.79 12.50
C ALA A 47 25.22 30.16 11.51
N ALA A 48 25.37 31.48 11.34
CA ALA A 48 26.61 32.17 10.99
C ALA A 48 27.23 31.87 9.62
N ASP A 49 26.55 32.34 8.56
CA ASP A 49 27.25 32.90 7.39
C ASP A 49 27.00 34.42 7.44
N PRO A 50 28.02 35.30 7.33
CA PRO A 50 27.88 36.74 7.56
C PRO A 50 27.20 37.52 6.41
N GLU A 51 26.29 36.88 5.67
CA GLU A 51 25.39 37.57 4.75
C GLU A 51 24.03 37.82 5.44
N ASN A 52 23.78 39.09 5.76
CA ASN A 52 22.65 39.62 6.54
C ASN A 52 21.24 39.26 6.02
N GLU A 53 21.10 38.55 4.90
CA GLU A 53 19.82 38.11 4.36
C GLU A 53 19.18 36.97 5.19
N SER A 54 19.98 36.12 5.84
CA SER A 54 19.48 34.94 6.56
C SER A 54 18.73 35.27 7.86
N GLU A 55 19.15 36.31 8.60
CA GLU A 55 18.51 36.67 9.88
C GLU A 55 17.13 37.28 9.67
N GLN A 56 16.97 38.16 8.68
CA GLN A 56 15.68 38.78 8.38
C GLN A 56 14.67 37.74 7.89
N GLU A 57 15.09 36.78 7.07
CA GLU A 57 14.24 35.67 6.66
C GLU A 57 13.83 34.78 7.83
N ASN A 58 14.75 34.48 8.75
CA ASN A 58 14.45 33.69 9.94
C ASN A 58 13.48 34.42 10.87
N ARG A 59 13.63 35.74 11.05
CA ARG A 59 12.66 36.57 11.79
C ARG A 59 11.28 36.52 11.15
N LYS A 60 11.19 36.73 9.83
CA LYS A 60 9.93 36.62 9.08
C LYS A 60 9.29 35.23 9.21
N LYS A 61 10.08 34.16 9.19
CA LYS A 61 9.58 32.78 9.40
C LYS A 61 9.03 32.59 10.82
N ILE A 62 9.74 33.06 11.83
CA ILE A 62 9.29 32.99 13.23
C ILE A 62 8.03 33.84 13.43
N GLU A 63 7.96 35.02 12.82
CA GLU A 63 6.78 35.89 12.84
C GLU A 63 5.58 35.28 12.09
N ALA A 64 5.82 34.50 11.04
CA ALA A 64 4.77 33.77 10.32
C ALA A 64 4.25 32.54 11.09
N MET A 65 5.01 32.01 12.06
CA MET A 65 4.60 30.86 12.88
C MET A 65 3.45 31.21 13.82
N SER A 66 2.54 30.25 14.00
CA SER A 66 1.49 30.32 15.02
C SER A 66 2.07 30.39 16.44
N PRO A 67 1.31 30.89 17.44
CA PRO A 67 1.76 30.92 18.83
C PRO A 67 2.18 29.54 19.37
N ALA A 68 1.51 28.48 18.95
CA ALA A 68 1.83 27.10 19.33
C ALA A 68 3.18 26.64 18.76
N GLU A 69 3.45 26.94 17.49
CA GLU A 69 4.72 26.63 16.83
C GLU A 69 5.88 27.42 17.43
N ARG A 70 5.69 28.72 17.73
CA ARG A 70 6.71 29.53 18.42
C ARG A 70 7.02 29.01 19.82
N ALA A 71 6.00 28.61 20.58
CA ALA A 71 6.19 27.99 21.90
C ALA A 71 6.94 26.66 21.79
N GLN A 72 6.67 25.86 20.76
CA GLN A 72 7.41 24.63 20.50
C GLN A 72 8.86 24.91 20.13
N LEU A 73 9.10 25.86 19.21
CA LEU A 73 10.43 26.29 18.81
C LEU A 73 11.26 26.77 20.02
N LYS A 74 10.66 27.59 20.91
CA LYS A 74 11.30 28.07 22.12
C LYS A 74 11.71 26.92 23.05
N ARG A 75 10.79 25.98 23.33
CA ARG A 75 11.09 24.79 24.14
C ARG A 75 12.22 23.95 23.53
N ASN A 76 12.25 23.88 22.20
CA ASN A 76 13.26 23.12 21.50
C ASN A 76 14.64 23.80 21.56
N TYR A 77 14.68 25.11 21.40
CA TYR A 77 15.88 25.92 21.55
C TYR A 77 16.45 25.83 22.97
N GLU A 78 15.61 25.96 23.99
CA GLU A 78 16.03 25.81 25.39
C GLU A 78 16.62 24.42 25.68
N LYS A 79 16.07 23.37 25.06
CA LYS A 79 16.64 22.02 25.17
C LYS A 79 17.99 21.90 24.47
N PHE A 80 18.11 22.45 23.26
CA PHE A 80 19.37 22.47 22.53
C PHE A 80 20.47 23.20 23.31
N GLN A 81 20.14 24.34 23.92
CA GLN A 81 21.06 25.12 24.75
C GLN A 81 21.53 24.37 26.01
N LYS A 82 20.75 23.42 26.52
CA LYS A 82 21.13 22.58 27.67
C LYS A 82 22.02 21.39 27.30
N LEU A 83 22.21 21.10 26.00
CA LEU A 83 23.09 20.03 25.55
C LEU A 83 24.56 20.44 25.73
N THR A 84 25.43 19.44 25.87
CA THR A 84 26.87 19.66 25.91
C THR A 84 27.37 20.28 24.59
N PRO A 85 28.46 21.07 24.60
CA PRO A 85 29.02 21.66 23.37
C PRO A 85 29.29 20.62 22.27
N GLU A 86 29.73 19.42 22.66
CA GLU A 86 30.01 18.31 21.76
C GLU A 86 28.73 17.80 21.07
N GLU A 87 27.64 17.65 21.82
CA GLU A 87 26.34 17.24 21.30
C GLU A 87 25.72 18.33 20.41
N GLN A 88 25.84 19.60 20.81
CA GLN A 88 25.41 20.73 19.98
C GLN A 88 26.14 20.72 18.63
N GLN A 89 27.46 20.53 18.65
CA GLN A 89 28.27 20.46 17.43
C GLN A 89 27.95 19.24 16.58
N ARG A 90 27.68 18.09 17.21
CA ARG A 90 27.21 16.88 16.51
C ARG A 90 25.89 17.14 15.78
N LEU A 91 24.92 17.79 16.42
CA LEU A 91 23.63 18.12 15.81
C LEU A 91 23.77 19.14 14.66
N ARG A 92 24.67 20.13 14.79
CA ARG A 92 24.99 21.06 13.70
C ARG A 92 25.58 20.33 12.49
N LYS A 93 26.53 19.42 12.70
CA LYS A 93 27.09 18.58 11.62
C LYS A 93 26.03 17.71 10.95
N LEU A 94 25.13 17.10 11.73
CA LEU A 94 24.02 16.33 11.18
C LEU A 94 23.07 17.20 10.35
N HIS A 95 22.78 18.42 10.82
CA HIS A 95 21.94 19.37 10.09
C HIS A 95 22.58 19.78 8.75
N GLU A 96 23.88 20.06 8.75
CA GLU A 96 24.59 20.40 7.52
C GLU A 96 24.61 19.23 6.53
N ALA A 97 24.80 18.00 7.03
CA ALA A 97 24.75 16.79 6.21
C ALA A 97 23.35 16.57 5.60
N THR A 98 22.26 16.78 6.35
CA THR A 98 20.91 16.62 5.81
C THR A 98 20.52 17.72 4.82
N ARG A 99 21.08 18.93 4.96
CA ARG A 99 20.88 20.03 4.01
C ARG A 99 21.63 19.79 2.70
N SER A 100 22.88 19.34 2.78
CA SER A 100 23.72 19.06 1.61
C SER A 100 23.32 17.77 0.88
N GLN A 101 22.75 16.79 1.59
CA GLN A 101 22.38 15.48 1.04
C GLN A 101 20.86 15.24 1.12
N PRO A 102 20.09 15.50 0.04
CA PRO A 102 18.64 15.34 0.05
C PRO A 102 18.18 13.90 0.31
N GLU A 103 18.99 12.91 -0.05
CA GLU A 103 18.72 11.49 0.22
C GLU A 103 18.74 11.19 1.73
N LEU A 104 19.74 11.69 2.45
CA LEU A 104 19.85 11.52 3.89
C LEU A 104 18.65 12.15 4.62
N ASN A 105 18.21 13.32 4.15
CA ASN A 105 17.01 13.97 4.70
C ASN A 105 15.75 13.12 4.51
N ARG A 106 15.57 12.50 3.33
CA ARG A 106 14.45 11.57 3.07
C ARG A 106 14.50 10.37 4.01
N VAL A 107 15.68 9.77 4.20
CA VAL A 107 15.86 8.63 5.10
C VAL A 107 15.53 9.02 6.54
N MET A 108 15.98 10.18 7.01
CA MET A 108 15.69 10.69 8.35
C MET A 108 14.18 10.89 8.57
N HIS A 109 13.48 11.49 7.61
CA HIS A 109 12.02 11.64 7.68
C HIS A 109 11.29 10.30 7.66
N ALA A 110 11.69 9.37 6.79
CA ALA A 110 11.11 8.03 6.75
C ALA A 110 11.32 7.26 8.06
N TYR A 111 12.49 7.43 8.68
CA TYR A 111 12.79 6.87 9.99
C TYR A 111 11.91 7.49 11.10
N ASP A 112 11.80 8.82 11.15
CA ASP A 112 10.95 9.51 12.14
C ASP A 112 9.47 9.09 12.04
N GLU A 113 8.94 9.06 10.82
CA GLU A 113 7.56 8.61 10.58
C GLU A 113 7.36 7.15 10.98
N TRP A 114 8.34 6.27 10.74
CA TRP A 114 8.28 4.89 11.17
C TRP A 114 8.40 4.74 12.69
N VAL A 115 9.28 5.48 13.36
CA VAL A 115 9.41 5.43 14.83
C VAL A 115 8.10 5.84 15.50
N LYS A 116 7.34 6.77 14.93
CA LYS A 116 5.99 7.15 15.43
C LYS A 116 4.97 6.02 15.36
N THR A 117 5.17 4.99 14.52
CA THR A 117 4.29 3.81 14.47
C THR A 117 4.63 2.76 15.52
N LEU A 118 5.82 2.85 16.14
CA LEU A 118 6.23 1.95 17.20
C LEU A 118 5.52 2.25 18.52
N SER A 119 5.26 1.20 19.30
CA SER A 119 4.76 1.33 20.66
C SER A 119 5.79 2.05 21.56
N PRO A 120 5.35 2.68 22.67
CA PRO A 120 6.25 3.42 23.55
C PRO A 120 7.45 2.60 24.07
N TRP A 121 7.28 1.30 24.28
CA TRP A 121 8.32 0.39 24.76
C TRP A 121 9.36 0.09 23.67
N GLU A 122 8.92 -0.14 22.43
CA GLU A 122 9.83 -0.36 21.29
C GLU A 122 10.66 0.89 20.98
N GLN A 123 10.07 2.09 21.09
CA GLN A 123 10.80 3.35 20.98
C GLN A 123 11.88 3.47 22.07
N GLU A 124 11.55 3.04 23.30
CA GLU A 124 12.48 3.04 24.43
C GLU A 124 13.63 2.03 24.22
N ASP A 125 13.35 0.85 23.67
CA ASP A 125 14.37 -0.14 23.33
C ASP A 125 15.34 0.40 22.26
N LEU A 126 14.83 1.07 21.21
CA LEU A 126 15.68 1.76 20.23
C LEU A 126 16.54 2.87 20.87
N ARG A 127 16.02 3.54 21.90
CA ARG A 127 16.72 4.60 22.62
C ARG A 127 17.84 4.04 23.49
N LYS A 128 17.63 2.88 24.11
CA LYS A 128 18.62 2.18 24.96
C LYS A 128 19.73 1.50 24.17
N ALA A 129 19.51 1.18 22.89
CA ALA A 129 20.55 0.60 22.05
C ALA A 129 21.77 1.53 21.96
N GLU A 130 22.88 1.10 22.54
CA GLU A 130 24.13 1.88 22.64
C GLU A 130 24.92 1.83 21.33
N THR A 131 24.80 0.72 20.59
CA THR A 131 25.53 0.50 19.35
C THR A 131 24.64 0.61 18.11
N THR A 132 25.22 1.09 17.00
CA THR A 132 24.53 1.14 15.71
C THR A 132 24.06 -0.25 15.27
N ARG A 133 24.87 -1.29 15.52
CA ARG A 133 24.55 -2.68 15.13
C ARG A 133 23.33 -3.20 15.88
N GLU A 134 23.27 -2.97 17.19
CA GLU A 134 22.12 -3.35 18.02
C GLU A 134 20.86 -2.60 17.61
N ARG A 135 20.96 -1.28 17.40
CA ARG A 135 19.83 -0.48 16.92
C ARG A 135 19.31 -1.01 15.58
N MET A 136 20.20 -1.35 14.65
CA MET A 136 19.81 -1.94 13.36
C MET A 136 19.14 -3.32 13.52
N ALA A 137 19.59 -4.14 14.48
CA ALA A 137 18.94 -5.41 14.79
C ALA A 137 17.52 -5.22 15.33
N LEU A 138 17.31 -4.26 16.25
CA LEU A 138 15.99 -3.90 16.77
C LEU A 138 15.07 -3.34 15.67
N ILE A 139 15.59 -2.48 14.79
CA ILE A 139 14.83 -1.96 13.64
C ILE A 139 14.33 -3.11 12.77
N ARG A 140 15.18 -4.09 12.46
CA ARG A 140 14.80 -5.27 11.68
C ARG A 140 13.74 -6.10 12.40
N LYS A 141 13.92 -6.32 13.71
CA LYS A 141 12.96 -7.04 14.57
C LYS A 141 11.59 -6.37 14.55
N PHE A 142 11.50 -5.09 14.93
CA PHE A 142 10.22 -4.38 15.00
C PHE A 142 9.54 -4.24 13.64
N ARG A 143 10.32 -4.12 12.56
CA ARG A 143 9.76 -4.16 11.20
C ARG A 143 9.17 -5.52 10.84
N SER A 144 9.74 -6.63 11.33
CA SER A 144 9.20 -7.97 11.09
C SER A 144 7.99 -8.31 11.97
N GLU A 145 7.89 -7.70 13.16
CA GLU A 145 6.81 -7.93 14.13
C GLU A 145 5.60 -7.01 13.90
N GLN A 146 5.79 -5.84 13.26
CA GLN A 146 4.65 -4.99 12.91
C GLN A 146 3.72 -5.75 11.95
N PRO A 147 2.44 -5.96 12.32
CA PRO A 147 1.52 -6.69 11.48
C PRO A 147 1.41 -5.99 10.12
N GLU A 148 1.38 -6.77 9.03
CA GLU A 148 1.21 -6.35 7.62
C GLU A 148 -0.01 -5.42 7.36
N SER A 149 -0.74 -5.00 8.38
CA SER A 149 -1.87 -4.08 8.30
C SER A 149 -1.49 -2.69 7.76
N THR A 150 -0.30 -2.16 8.08
CA THR A 150 0.28 -0.99 7.40
C THR A 150 0.85 -1.35 6.02
N ASP A 151 1.19 -2.62 5.83
CA ASP A 151 1.74 -3.19 4.62
C ASP A 151 0.68 -3.45 3.53
N ARG A 152 -0.63 -3.36 3.80
CA ARG A 152 -1.66 -3.42 2.74
C ARG A 152 -1.45 -2.35 1.65
N ARG A 153 -0.88 -1.19 2.01
CA ARG A 153 -0.47 -0.15 1.04
C ARG A 153 0.88 -0.43 0.35
N ARG A 154 1.72 -1.31 0.91
CA ARG A 154 3.04 -1.73 0.38
C ARG A 154 2.98 -3.03 -0.42
N SER A 155 2.22 -4.03 0.03
CA SER A 155 1.81 -5.24 -0.69
C SER A 155 1.17 -4.89 -2.06
N GLY A 156 0.41 -3.79 -2.13
CA GLY A 156 -0.07 -3.23 -3.40
C GLY A 156 0.99 -2.57 -4.29
N ARG A 157 2.18 -2.19 -3.78
CA ARG A 157 3.24 -1.50 -4.55
C ARG A 157 4.01 -2.43 -5.47
N ASN A 158 4.08 -3.72 -5.13
CA ASN A 158 4.71 -4.74 -5.96
C ASN A 158 3.69 -5.53 -6.78
N PHE A 159 2.40 -5.24 -6.62
CA PHE A 159 1.32 -5.82 -7.41
C PHE A 159 1.61 -5.79 -8.91
N PHE A 160 2.14 -4.69 -9.44
CA PHE A 160 2.47 -4.59 -10.87
C PHE A 160 3.68 -5.44 -11.30
N GLU A 161 4.67 -5.66 -10.42
CA GLU A 161 5.80 -6.53 -10.76
C GLU A 161 5.38 -8.00 -10.67
N LEU A 162 4.60 -8.35 -9.64
CA LEU A 162 3.95 -9.67 -9.51
C LEU A 162 3.03 -9.95 -10.71
N ALA A 163 2.25 -8.95 -11.15
CA ALA A 163 1.39 -9.03 -12.33
C ALA A 163 2.16 -9.46 -13.58
N LYS A 164 3.36 -8.90 -13.79
CA LYS A 164 4.21 -9.26 -14.94
C LYS A 164 4.73 -10.68 -14.83
N ILE A 165 5.14 -11.12 -13.63
CA ILE A 165 5.60 -12.50 -13.40
C ILE A 165 4.45 -13.50 -13.68
N MET A 166 3.23 -13.12 -13.32
CA MET A 166 2.03 -13.90 -13.51
C MET A 166 1.40 -13.79 -14.91
N ASP A 167 1.95 -12.97 -15.80
CA ASP A 167 1.38 -12.61 -17.11
C ASP A 167 -0.09 -12.12 -17.04
N LEU A 168 -0.42 -11.34 -16.00
CA LEU A 168 -1.74 -10.72 -15.84
C LEU A 168 -1.77 -9.33 -16.47
N ASP A 169 -2.43 -9.19 -17.62
CA ASP A 169 -2.63 -7.89 -18.26
C ASP A 169 -3.87 -7.16 -17.70
N PHE A 170 -3.68 -6.44 -16.60
CA PHE A 170 -4.72 -5.59 -16.00
C PHE A 170 -5.09 -4.36 -16.83
N ARG A 171 -4.53 -4.15 -18.02
CA ARG A 171 -4.94 -3.06 -18.92
C ARG A 171 -6.03 -3.49 -19.89
N LYS A 172 -6.21 -4.79 -20.08
CA LYS A 172 -7.17 -5.36 -21.01
C LYS A 172 -8.36 -5.98 -20.27
N PRO A 173 -9.55 -6.00 -20.89
CA PRO A 173 -10.62 -6.87 -20.44
C PRO A 173 -10.16 -8.35 -20.40
N PRO A 174 -10.66 -9.16 -19.47
CA PRO A 174 -11.60 -8.80 -18.41
C PRO A 174 -10.93 -8.17 -17.17
N LEU A 175 -9.60 -8.23 -17.01
CA LEU A 175 -8.93 -7.86 -15.76
C LEU A 175 -8.85 -6.35 -15.46
N GLY A 176 -9.17 -5.50 -16.44
CA GLY A 176 -9.15 -4.04 -16.35
C GLY A 176 -9.78 -3.45 -15.07
N PHE A 177 -10.91 -4.01 -14.63
CA PHE A 177 -11.66 -3.51 -13.46
C PHE A 177 -10.94 -3.76 -12.12
N ILE A 178 -10.01 -4.71 -12.07
CA ILE A 178 -9.36 -5.14 -10.82
C ILE A 178 -8.55 -4.00 -10.19
N ILE A 179 -7.96 -3.11 -11.01
CA ILE A 179 -7.24 -1.93 -10.53
C ILE A 179 -8.19 -0.92 -9.84
N TRP A 180 -9.49 -0.97 -10.14
CA TRP A 180 -10.44 0.09 -9.82
C TRP A 180 -11.20 -0.19 -8.54
N ALA A 181 -11.51 -1.44 -8.23
CA ALA A 181 -12.19 -1.83 -7.00
C ALA A 181 -11.27 -1.69 -5.76
N GLN A 182 -11.81 -1.74 -4.54
CA GLN A 182 -10.97 -1.95 -3.35
C GLN A 182 -10.58 -3.43 -3.26
N SER A 183 -9.44 -3.78 -2.66
CA SER A 183 -9.14 -5.20 -2.40
C SER A 183 -9.99 -5.69 -1.23
N PRO A 184 -10.70 -6.82 -1.39
CA PRO A 184 -11.47 -7.36 -0.29
C PRO A 184 -10.53 -7.77 0.83
N THR A 185 -10.98 -7.61 2.08
CA THR A 185 -10.27 -8.18 3.22
C THR A 185 -10.33 -9.71 3.12
N PRO A 186 -9.32 -10.44 3.62
CA PRO A 186 -9.33 -11.91 3.58
C PRO A 186 -10.57 -12.50 4.23
N GLU A 187 -11.00 -11.96 5.38
CA GLU A 187 -12.19 -12.38 6.12
C GLU A 187 -13.48 -12.20 5.29
N THR A 188 -13.73 -10.99 4.78
CA THR A 188 -14.94 -10.73 3.98
C THR A 188 -14.96 -11.55 2.71
N TYR A 189 -13.80 -11.80 2.10
CA TYR A 189 -13.71 -12.66 0.93
C TYR A 189 -14.02 -14.12 1.27
N HIS A 190 -13.48 -14.61 2.38
CA HIS A 190 -13.74 -15.97 2.88
C HIS A 190 -15.24 -16.19 3.18
N ASP A 191 -15.88 -15.22 3.83
CA ASP A 191 -17.32 -15.26 4.13
C ASP A 191 -18.15 -15.31 2.84
N ALA A 192 -17.80 -14.50 1.84
CA ALA A 192 -18.45 -14.51 0.54
C ALA A 192 -18.28 -15.85 -0.19
N ILE A 193 -17.07 -16.42 -0.18
CA ILE A 193 -16.81 -17.76 -0.75
C ILE A 193 -17.61 -18.84 -0.02
N SER A 194 -17.80 -18.73 1.29
CA SER A 194 -18.61 -19.65 2.09
C SER A 194 -20.11 -19.53 1.78
N ILE A 195 -20.60 -18.33 1.43
CA ILE A 195 -21.96 -18.14 0.90
C ILE A 195 -22.10 -18.82 -0.47
N VAL A 196 -21.12 -18.59 -1.37
CA VAL A 196 -21.09 -19.23 -2.70
C VAL A 196 -21.08 -20.75 -2.58
N GLU A 197 -20.22 -21.32 -1.73
CA GLU A 197 -20.11 -22.77 -1.57
C GLU A 197 -21.45 -23.40 -1.12
N ARG A 198 -22.13 -22.77 -0.14
CA ARG A 198 -23.42 -23.25 0.37
C ARG A 198 -24.56 -23.16 -0.64
N SER A 199 -24.46 -22.26 -1.61
CA SER A 199 -25.50 -22.09 -2.63
C SER A 199 -25.30 -22.97 -3.88
N LEU A 200 -24.25 -23.79 -3.93
CA LEU A 200 -24.02 -24.68 -5.05
C LEU A 200 -24.99 -25.87 -5.02
N PRO A 201 -25.52 -26.28 -6.20
CA PRO A 201 -26.47 -27.40 -6.28
C PRO A 201 -25.84 -28.77 -6.02
N ALA A 202 -24.51 -28.86 -6.01
CA ALA A 202 -23.77 -30.07 -5.72
C ALA A 202 -22.55 -29.73 -4.84
N PRO A 203 -22.13 -30.65 -3.94
CA PRO A 203 -20.96 -30.43 -3.10
C PRO A 203 -19.71 -30.21 -3.95
N VAL A 204 -18.87 -29.26 -3.53
CA VAL A 204 -17.61 -28.95 -4.20
C VAL A 204 -16.67 -30.14 -4.11
N LYS A 205 -16.17 -30.59 -5.26
CA LYS A 205 -15.14 -31.62 -5.33
C LYS A 205 -13.78 -30.95 -5.23
N TYR A 206 -13.14 -31.11 -4.06
CA TYR A 206 -11.79 -30.63 -3.83
C TYR A 206 -10.76 -31.65 -4.30
N PRO A 207 -9.60 -31.20 -4.82
CA PRO A 207 -8.53 -32.10 -5.26
C PRO A 207 -7.80 -32.78 -4.07
N LYS A 208 -7.85 -32.16 -2.88
CA LYS A 208 -7.25 -32.65 -1.63
C LYS A 208 -8.21 -32.36 -0.46
N PRO A 209 -8.00 -32.96 0.73
CA PRO A 209 -8.74 -32.61 1.93
C PRO A 209 -8.67 -31.10 2.21
N LYS A 210 -9.78 -30.49 2.65
CA LYS A 210 -9.85 -29.04 2.89
C LYS A 210 -8.70 -28.54 3.76
N SER A 211 -8.32 -29.28 4.81
CA SER A 211 -7.24 -28.93 5.74
C SER A 211 -5.87 -28.73 5.08
N GLU A 212 -5.61 -29.39 3.94
CA GLU A 212 -4.33 -29.33 3.22
C GLU A 212 -4.31 -28.27 2.11
N LEU A 213 -5.47 -27.70 1.78
CA LEU A 213 -5.57 -26.70 0.73
C LEU A 213 -5.30 -25.31 1.27
N SER A 214 -4.52 -24.55 0.51
CA SER A 214 -4.39 -23.10 0.68
C SER A 214 -5.72 -22.39 0.47
N GLU A 215 -5.86 -21.19 1.03
CA GLU A 215 -7.08 -20.39 0.84
C GLU A 215 -7.38 -20.13 -0.65
N PHE A 216 -6.34 -19.90 -1.46
CA PHE A 216 -6.46 -19.73 -2.91
C PHE A 216 -7.06 -20.96 -3.59
N GLU A 217 -6.52 -22.16 -3.32
CA GLU A 217 -7.02 -23.40 -3.93
C GLU A 217 -8.46 -23.70 -3.53
N ARG A 218 -8.85 -23.40 -2.28
CA ARG A 218 -10.23 -23.55 -1.82
C ARG A 218 -11.17 -22.63 -2.59
N SER A 219 -10.85 -21.34 -2.65
CA SER A 219 -11.66 -20.34 -3.38
C SER A 219 -11.77 -20.68 -4.87
N LEU A 220 -10.65 -21.10 -5.48
CA LEU A 220 -10.61 -21.49 -6.89
C LEU A 220 -11.53 -22.69 -7.16
N ALA A 221 -11.48 -23.73 -6.32
CA ALA A 221 -12.33 -24.92 -6.47
C ALA A 221 -13.83 -24.60 -6.34
N VAL A 222 -14.18 -23.73 -5.37
CA VAL A 222 -15.56 -23.26 -5.19
C VAL A 222 -16.04 -22.49 -6.42
N LEU A 223 -15.25 -21.51 -6.88
CA LEU A 223 -15.62 -20.67 -8.02
C LEU A 223 -15.66 -21.45 -9.35
N GLN A 224 -14.76 -22.42 -9.55
CA GLN A 224 -14.81 -23.34 -10.69
C GLN A 224 -16.08 -24.19 -10.68
N SER A 225 -16.50 -24.68 -9.51
CA SER A 225 -17.74 -25.46 -9.35
C SER A 225 -18.97 -24.60 -9.66
N ALA A 226 -18.94 -23.35 -9.20
CA ALA A 226 -19.91 -22.31 -9.50
C ALA A 226 -20.06 -22.03 -11.02
N VAL A 227 -18.95 -21.83 -11.73
CA VAL A 227 -18.98 -21.64 -13.19
C VAL A 227 -19.49 -22.89 -13.91
N ARG A 228 -19.13 -24.08 -13.46
CA ARG A 228 -19.68 -25.34 -14.01
C ARG A 228 -21.18 -25.45 -13.78
N ALA A 229 -21.67 -25.02 -12.62
CA ALA A 229 -23.11 -24.98 -12.33
C ALA A 229 -23.82 -23.97 -13.23
N LYS A 230 -23.26 -22.75 -13.38
CA LYS A 230 -23.76 -21.71 -14.30
C LYS A 230 -23.95 -22.25 -15.72
N ARG A 231 -22.91 -22.86 -16.31
CA ARG A 231 -22.96 -23.39 -17.67
C ARG A 231 -24.07 -24.43 -17.86
N ARG A 232 -24.25 -25.35 -16.90
CA ARG A 232 -25.30 -26.37 -16.97
C ARG A 232 -26.72 -25.80 -16.86
N ASP A 233 -26.88 -24.68 -16.16
CA ASP A 233 -28.18 -24.08 -15.87
C ASP A 233 -28.59 -23.04 -16.94
N GLU A 234 -27.62 -22.33 -17.52
CA GLU A 234 -27.82 -21.50 -18.72
C GLU A 234 -28.36 -22.33 -19.89
N ASP A 235 -27.84 -23.55 -20.06
CA ASP A 235 -28.32 -24.51 -21.07
C ASP A 235 -29.76 -24.99 -20.82
N ARG A 236 -30.29 -24.86 -19.59
CA ARG A 236 -31.60 -25.44 -19.20
C ARG A 236 -32.70 -24.40 -18.97
N ASN A 237 -32.39 -23.32 -18.25
CA ASN A 237 -33.40 -22.41 -17.71
C ASN A 237 -33.09 -20.92 -17.98
N GLY A 238 -31.96 -20.59 -18.62
CA GLY A 238 -31.54 -19.20 -18.87
C GLY A 238 -31.27 -18.38 -17.60
N SER A 239 -31.24 -19.02 -16.42
CA SER A 239 -30.95 -18.36 -15.15
C SER A 239 -29.44 -18.20 -14.98
N ALA A 240 -28.97 -16.96 -14.97
CA ALA A 240 -27.57 -16.66 -14.71
C ALA A 240 -27.26 -16.93 -13.22
N TRP A 241 -26.50 -17.99 -12.92
CA TRP A 241 -25.89 -18.16 -11.60
C TRP A 241 -24.83 -17.05 -11.38
N PRO A 242 -24.69 -16.44 -10.18
CA PRO A 242 -25.31 -16.81 -8.90
C PRO A 242 -26.82 -16.56 -8.83
N THR A 243 -27.55 -17.31 -8.01
CA THR A 243 -28.98 -17.05 -7.80
C THR A 243 -29.19 -15.64 -7.21
N PRO A 244 -30.34 -14.98 -7.47
CA PRO A 244 -30.63 -13.67 -6.88
C PRO A 244 -30.47 -13.64 -5.36
N GLU A 245 -30.89 -14.71 -4.68
CA GLU A 245 -30.70 -14.88 -3.23
C GLU A 245 -29.22 -14.90 -2.82
N THR A 246 -28.37 -15.64 -3.54
CA THR A 246 -26.92 -15.66 -3.29
C THR A 246 -26.32 -14.26 -3.48
N VAL A 247 -26.73 -13.56 -4.55
CA VAL A 247 -26.29 -12.19 -4.82
C VAL A 247 -26.69 -11.26 -3.70
N ASP A 248 -27.93 -11.34 -3.20
CA ASP A 248 -28.42 -10.50 -2.11
C ASP A 248 -27.71 -10.78 -0.79
N GLN A 249 -27.44 -12.05 -0.45
CA GLN A 249 -26.67 -12.41 0.75
C GLN A 249 -25.24 -11.86 0.71
N ILE A 250 -24.53 -12.03 -0.42
CA ILE A 250 -23.17 -11.48 -0.55
C ILE A 250 -23.22 -9.95 -0.54
N PHE A 251 -24.19 -9.34 -1.22
CA PHE A 251 -24.31 -7.88 -1.25
C PHE A 251 -24.59 -7.30 0.15
N ALA A 252 -25.44 -7.94 0.95
CA ALA A 252 -25.69 -7.55 2.34
C ALA A 252 -24.41 -7.66 3.20
N LEU A 253 -23.62 -8.72 3.02
CA LEU A 253 -22.30 -8.86 3.66
C LEU A 253 -21.36 -7.71 3.27
N LEU A 254 -21.34 -7.32 1.98
CA LEU A 254 -20.52 -6.20 1.51
C LEU A 254 -20.94 -4.87 2.12
N ASP A 255 -22.26 -4.64 2.24
CA ASP A 255 -22.82 -3.43 2.84
C ASP A 255 -22.50 -3.35 4.34
N GLU A 256 -22.67 -4.45 5.08
CA GLU A 256 -22.32 -4.55 6.50
C GLU A 256 -20.83 -4.24 6.74
N LYS A 257 -19.95 -4.80 5.91
CA LYS A 257 -18.49 -4.58 5.99
C LYS A 257 -18.06 -3.24 5.37
N LYS A 258 -19.02 -2.40 4.94
CA LYS A 258 -18.79 -1.10 4.29
C LYS A 258 -17.83 -1.19 3.11
N TYR A 259 -17.88 -2.30 2.36
CA TYR A 259 -17.02 -2.50 1.21
C TYR A 259 -17.43 -1.53 0.11
N GLN A 260 -16.53 -0.61 -0.24
CA GLN A 260 -16.76 0.36 -1.30
C GLN A 260 -16.05 -0.11 -2.56
N LEU A 261 -16.83 -0.46 -3.59
CA LEU A 261 -16.32 -0.31 -4.95
C LEU A 261 -16.00 1.17 -5.09
N ARG A 262 -14.71 1.49 -5.27
CA ARG A 262 -14.20 2.86 -5.33
C ARG A 262 -15.11 3.69 -6.24
N GLU A 263 -16.01 4.44 -5.62
CA GLU A 263 -16.82 5.46 -6.28
C GLU A 263 -15.85 6.60 -6.56
N ASN A 264 -14.96 6.42 -7.55
CA ASN A 264 -14.28 7.57 -8.10
C ASN A 264 -15.37 8.54 -8.59
N GLU A 265 -15.19 9.82 -8.29
CA GLU A 265 -16.13 10.95 -8.36
C GLU A 265 -16.94 11.09 -9.68
N ASP A 266 -16.59 10.34 -10.72
CA ASP A 266 -17.39 10.18 -11.93
C ASP A 266 -18.20 8.86 -11.89
N SER A 267 -19.19 8.80 -11.00
CA SER A 267 -20.32 7.84 -11.08
C SER A 267 -21.05 7.88 -12.44
N ARG A 268 -20.68 8.81 -13.33
CA ARG A 268 -21.14 8.94 -14.72
C ARG A 268 -20.81 7.74 -15.62
N VAL A 269 -19.74 6.97 -15.36
CA VAL A 269 -19.42 5.77 -16.15
C VAL A 269 -20.39 4.61 -15.84
N PHE A 270 -20.92 4.57 -14.60
CA PHE A 270 -21.87 3.53 -14.16
C PHE A 270 -23.33 4.00 -14.16
N ARG A 271 -23.62 5.30 -14.32
CA ARG A 271 -24.98 5.86 -14.46
C ARG A 271 -25.57 5.65 -15.87
N GLY A 272 -25.51 4.43 -16.39
CA GLY A 272 -26.44 4.01 -17.43
C GLY A 272 -27.86 4.05 -16.87
N LYS A 273 -28.67 5.03 -17.30
CA LYS A 273 -29.98 5.43 -16.74
C LYS A 273 -31.11 4.38 -16.79
N GLY A 274 -30.83 3.08 -16.90
CA GLY A 274 -31.90 2.09 -17.10
C GLY A 274 -31.62 0.64 -16.71
N ARG A 275 -30.53 0.32 -15.99
CA ARG A 275 -30.35 -1.07 -15.52
C ARG A 275 -31.16 -1.33 -14.25
N LEU A 276 -31.89 -2.46 -14.24
CA LEU A 276 -32.60 -2.97 -13.06
C LEU A 276 -31.62 -3.13 -11.90
N GLN A 277 -32.04 -2.76 -10.70
CA GLN A 277 -31.20 -2.76 -9.48
C GLN A 277 -30.51 -4.13 -9.23
N GLY A 278 -31.14 -5.23 -9.66
CA GLY A 278 -30.59 -6.58 -9.59
C GLY A 278 -29.33 -6.80 -10.43
N ASP A 279 -29.26 -6.24 -11.64
CA ASP A 279 -28.08 -6.37 -12.53
C ASP A 279 -26.86 -5.69 -11.93
N ARG A 280 -27.07 -4.55 -11.24
CA ARG A 280 -25.99 -3.83 -10.55
C ARG A 280 -25.44 -4.65 -9.39
N LYS A 281 -26.31 -5.21 -8.53
CA LYS A 281 -25.86 -6.05 -7.39
C LYS A 281 -25.05 -7.25 -7.88
N ARG A 282 -25.56 -7.96 -8.89
CA ARG A 282 -24.89 -9.11 -9.51
C ARG A 282 -23.50 -8.75 -10.02
N MET A 283 -23.39 -7.66 -10.77
CA MET A 283 -22.11 -7.15 -11.26
C MET A 283 -21.13 -6.84 -10.12
N ILE A 284 -21.60 -6.16 -9.06
CA ILE A 284 -20.79 -5.82 -7.89
C ILE A 284 -20.24 -7.09 -7.23
N VAL A 285 -21.10 -8.09 -7.02
CA VAL A 285 -20.72 -9.38 -6.45
C VAL A 285 -19.73 -10.11 -7.35
N THR A 286 -19.98 -10.18 -8.65
CA THR A 286 -19.07 -10.80 -9.64
C THR A 286 -17.68 -10.14 -9.62
N PHE A 287 -17.61 -8.81 -9.63
CA PHE A 287 -16.33 -8.11 -9.56
C PHE A 287 -15.63 -8.28 -8.22
N PHE A 288 -16.37 -8.29 -7.12
CA PHE A 288 -15.83 -8.60 -5.80
C PHE A 288 -15.19 -9.99 -5.78
N LEU A 289 -15.90 -11.00 -6.28
CA LEU A 289 -15.45 -12.39 -6.30
C LEU A 289 -14.19 -12.57 -7.16
N ALA A 290 -14.21 -12.01 -8.37
CA ALA A 290 -13.07 -12.05 -9.29
C ALA A 290 -11.85 -11.31 -8.74
N LYS A 291 -12.06 -10.13 -8.14
CA LYS A 291 -10.95 -9.36 -7.55
C LYS A 291 -10.34 -10.07 -6.35
N GLY A 292 -11.14 -10.64 -5.45
CA GLY A 292 -10.60 -11.37 -4.31
C GLY A 292 -9.82 -12.62 -4.73
N LEU A 293 -10.24 -13.28 -5.82
CA LEU A 293 -9.51 -14.42 -6.37
C LEU A 293 -8.13 -14.01 -6.89
N VAL A 294 -8.06 -12.91 -7.65
CA VAL A 294 -6.77 -12.37 -8.09
C VAL A 294 -5.91 -11.94 -6.91
N ASN A 295 -6.50 -11.32 -5.88
CA ASN A 295 -5.75 -10.93 -4.69
C ASN A 295 -5.15 -12.15 -3.98
N GLN A 296 -5.93 -13.23 -3.80
CA GLN A 296 -5.41 -14.48 -3.23
C GLN A 296 -4.32 -15.11 -4.10
N LEU A 297 -4.47 -15.09 -5.44
CA LEU A 297 -3.42 -15.52 -6.36
C LEU A 297 -2.13 -14.71 -6.15
N VAL A 298 -2.24 -13.38 -6.14
CA VAL A 298 -1.08 -12.48 -5.95
C VAL A 298 -0.39 -12.77 -4.62
N MET A 299 -1.15 -12.96 -3.53
CA MET A 299 -0.57 -13.26 -2.21
C MET A 299 0.10 -14.64 -2.20
N SER A 300 -0.52 -15.64 -2.81
CA SER A 300 0.07 -16.98 -2.94
C SER A 300 1.38 -16.97 -3.73
N VAL A 301 1.42 -16.24 -4.85
CA VAL A 301 2.63 -16.07 -5.66
C VAL A 301 3.69 -15.27 -4.90
N LYS A 302 3.30 -14.18 -4.22
CA LYS A 302 4.20 -13.40 -3.37
C LYS A 302 4.89 -14.30 -2.33
N GLN A 303 4.12 -15.10 -1.59
CA GLN A 303 4.65 -16.00 -0.57
C GLN A 303 5.66 -17.01 -1.14
N GLU A 304 5.39 -17.56 -2.32
CA GLU A 304 6.31 -18.49 -3.00
C GLU A 304 7.60 -17.79 -3.45
N LEU A 305 7.50 -16.59 -4.02
CA LEU A 305 8.65 -15.78 -4.42
C LEU A 305 9.44 -15.24 -3.23
N ASP A 306 8.77 -15.03 -2.09
CA ASP A 306 9.41 -14.62 -0.84
C ASP A 306 10.28 -15.73 -0.26
N GLY A 307 9.96 -16.99 -0.51
CA GLY A 307 10.84 -18.13 -0.21
C GLY A 307 12.13 -18.13 -1.04
N ILE A 308 12.15 -17.50 -2.22
CA ILE A 308 13.32 -17.45 -3.10
C ILE A 308 14.18 -16.24 -2.72
N HIS A 309 15.42 -16.52 -2.31
CA HIS A 309 16.39 -15.50 -1.89
C HIS A 309 17.59 -15.48 -2.85
N PRO A 310 17.57 -14.66 -3.91
CA PRO A 310 18.72 -14.49 -4.77
C PRO A 310 19.94 -13.99 -3.97
N PRO A 311 21.14 -14.52 -4.22
CA PRO A 311 22.37 -14.00 -3.62
C PRO A 311 22.57 -12.50 -3.92
N GLU A 312 23.11 -11.76 -2.95
CA GLU A 312 23.26 -10.30 -3.07
C GLU A 312 24.21 -9.89 -4.21
N ASP A 313 25.26 -10.67 -4.45
CA ASP A 313 26.18 -10.51 -5.57
C ASP A 313 25.46 -10.62 -6.93
N LYS A 314 24.49 -11.54 -7.04
CA LYS A 314 23.67 -11.69 -8.25
C LYS A 314 22.72 -10.52 -8.44
N LEU A 315 22.12 -10.02 -7.36
CA LEU A 315 21.26 -8.83 -7.43
C LEU A 315 22.06 -7.59 -7.82
N GLN A 316 23.27 -7.41 -7.28
CA GLN A 316 24.15 -6.32 -7.65
C GLN A 316 24.57 -6.41 -9.13
N GLN A 317 25.04 -7.58 -9.57
CA GLN A 317 25.40 -7.80 -10.98
C GLN A 317 24.20 -7.53 -11.91
N PHE A 318 23.00 -7.96 -11.50
CA PHE A 318 21.78 -7.68 -12.25
C PHE A 318 21.48 -6.19 -12.28
N PHE A 319 21.56 -5.47 -11.15
CA PHE A 319 21.38 -4.02 -11.11
C PHE A 319 22.35 -3.31 -12.04
N GLU A 320 23.62 -3.70 -12.06
CA GLU A 320 24.64 -3.15 -12.96
C GLU A 320 24.33 -3.43 -14.43
N SER A 321 23.68 -4.54 -14.77
CA SER A 321 23.24 -4.86 -16.13
C SER A 321 22.02 -4.06 -16.61
N LEU A 322 21.27 -3.42 -15.71
CA LEU A 322 20.09 -2.63 -16.07
C LEU A 322 20.48 -1.36 -16.86
N ASP A 323 19.58 -0.93 -17.74
CA ASP A 323 19.70 0.36 -18.43
C ASP A 323 19.59 1.54 -17.45
N THR A 324 20.16 2.70 -17.83
CA THR A 324 20.21 3.90 -16.97
C THR A 324 18.83 4.33 -16.49
N LYS A 325 17.79 4.25 -17.33
CA LYS A 325 16.43 4.65 -16.96
C LYS A 325 15.84 3.70 -15.91
N SER A 326 16.09 2.40 -16.04
CA SER A 326 15.66 1.41 -15.04
C SER A 326 16.39 1.57 -13.70
N LYS A 327 17.70 1.86 -13.73
CA LYS A 327 18.49 2.17 -12.53
C LYS A 327 17.96 3.43 -11.84
N ASP A 328 17.80 4.53 -12.58
CA ASP A 328 17.26 5.77 -12.06
C ASP A 328 15.86 5.58 -11.47
N GLN A 329 15.03 4.76 -12.09
CA GLN A 329 13.70 4.45 -11.56
C GLN A 329 13.80 3.69 -10.23
N LEU A 330 14.70 2.71 -10.10
CA LEU A 330 14.91 1.96 -8.87
C LEU A 330 15.48 2.85 -7.75
N MET A 331 16.43 3.73 -8.07
CA MET A 331 17.06 4.66 -7.12
C MET A 331 16.09 5.72 -6.56
N ARG A 332 14.91 5.90 -7.17
CA ARG A 332 13.85 6.77 -6.62
C ARG A 332 13.13 6.16 -5.42
N TYR A 333 13.21 4.85 -5.22
CA TYR A 333 12.57 4.17 -4.10
C TYR A 333 13.47 4.19 -2.86
N PRO A 334 12.90 4.16 -1.66
CA PRO A 334 13.65 3.87 -0.43
C PRO A 334 14.47 2.56 -0.57
N PRO A 335 15.62 2.43 0.11
CA PRO A 335 16.52 1.29 -0.08
C PRO A 335 15.88 -0.09 0.08
N ASP A 336 14.96 -0.25 1.04
CA ASP A 336 14.20 -1.48 1.26
C ASP A 336 13.28 -1.81 0.07
N GLU A 337 12.52 -0.82 -0.39
CA GLU A 337 11.61 -0.97 -1.54
C GLU A 337 12.38 -1.16 -2.86
N MET A 338 13.55 -0.52 -2.99
CA MET A 338 14.44 -0.71 -4.12
C MET A 338 14.93 -2.16 -4.19
N GLN A 339 15.42 -2.71 -3.08
CA GLN A 339 15.90 -4.09 -3.02
C GLN A 339 14.79 -5.10 -3.34
N GLU A 340 13.59 -4.90 -2.79
CA GLU A 340 12.45 -5.78 -3.06
C GLU A 340 12.03 -5.72 -4.55
N LYS A 341 11.99 -4.52 -5.15
CA LYS A 341 11.69 -4.36 -6.58
C LYS A 341 12.78 -4.94 -7.46
N LEU A 342 14.04 -4.77 -7.09
CA LEU A 342 15.18 -5.36 -7.78
C LEU A 342 15.09 -6.89 -7.75
N LYS A 343 14.75 -7.48 -6.60
CA LYS A 343 14.48 -8.91 -6.44
C LYS A 343 13.39 -9.38 -7.40
N TYR A 344 12.22 -8.74 -7.43
CA TYR A 344 11.13 -9.16 -8.33
C TYR A 344 11.50 -9.03 -9.81
N ARG A 345 12.22 -7.97 -10.20
CA ARG A 345 12.71 -7.80 -11.58
C ARG A 345 13.73 -8.87 -11.96
N TYR A 346 14.63 -9.22 -11.03
CA TYR A 346 15.57 -10.33 -11.23
C TYR A 346 14.80 -11.64 -11.43
N LEU A 347 13.88 -11.95 -10.52
CA LEU A 347 13.05 -13.15 -10.57
C LEU A 347 12.16 -13.21 -11.81
N GLN A 348 11.74 -12.09 -12.39
CA GLN A 348 11.01 -12.09 -13.67
C GLN A 348 11.81 -12.80 -14.79
N THR A 349 13.14 -12.64 -14.80
CA THR A 349 14.02 -13.23 -15.82
C THR A 349 14.63 -14.56 -15.39
N GLN A 350 15.00 -14.69 -14.12
CA GLN A 350 15.76 -15.81 -13.56
C GLN A 350 14.92 -16.76 -12.68
N LEU A 351 13.59 -16.80 -12.88
CA LEU A 351 12.73 -17.70 -12.12
C LEU A 351 13.06 -19.17 -12.42
N PRO A 352 13.10 -20.06 -11.41
CA PRO A 352 13.16 -21.49 -11.66
C PRO A 352 11.99 -21.94 -12.54
N GLU A 353 12.27 -22.76 -13.55
CA GLU A 353 11.28 -23.10 -14.58
C GLU A 353 10.04 -23.80 -14.01
N GLN A 354 10.21 -24.65 -12.99
CA GLN A 354 9.09 -25.29 -12.29
C GLN A 354 8.17 -24.27 -11.60
N VAL A 355 8.74 -23.27 -10.93
CA VAL A 355 8.00 -22.19 -10.27
C VAL A 355 7.28 -21.33 -11.31
N ARG A 356 7.97 -21.01 -12.41
CA ARG A 356 7.38 -20.27 -13.54
C ARG A 356 6.15 -20.99 -14.10
N GLN A 357 6.26 -22.28 -14.39
CA GLN A 357 5.15 -23.08 -14.92
C GLN A 357 3.98 -23.17 -13.94
N SER A 358 4.26 -23.38 -12.65
CA SER A 358 3.25 -23.39 -11.58
C SER A 358 2.48 -22.06 -11.48
N ILE A 359 3.20 -20.93 -11.52
CA ILE A 359 2.59 -19.59 -11.48
C ILE A 359 1.77 -19.35 -12.75
N GLN A 360 2.33 -19.64 -13.93
CA GLN A 360 1.62 -19.45 -15.20
C GLN A 360 0.35 -20.30 -15.27
N GLN A 361 0.40 -21.56 -14.84
CA GLN A 361 -0.77 -22.42 -14.80
C GLN A 361 -1.88 -21.83 -13.93
N ARG A 362 -1.57 -21.46 -12.67
CA ARG A 362 -2.55 -20.84 -11.77
C ARG A 362 -3.11 -19.52 -12.32
N SER A 363 -2.27 -18.69 -12.92
CA SER A 363 -2.70 -17.44 -13.55
C SER A 363 -3.66 -17.68 -14.73
N HIS A 364 -3.36 -18.65 -15.60
CA HIS A 364 -4.24 -19.00 -16.73
C HIS A 364 -5.58 -19.56 -16.23
N GLU A 365 -5.57 -20.39 -15.19
CA GLU A 365 -6.79 -20.91 -14.58
C GLU A 365 -7.67 -19.78 -14.02
N VAL A 366 -7.06 -18.82 -13.31
CA VAL A 366 -7.76 -17.64 -12.77
C VAL A 366 -8.29 -16.74 -13.89
N GLN A 367 -7.48 -16.45 -14.92
CA GLN A 367 -7.91 -15.65 -16.07
C GLN A 367 -9.11 -16.29 -16.77
N ARG A 368 -9.03 -17.59 -17.09
CA ARG A 368 -10.13 -18.32 -17.72
C ARG A 368 -11.38 -18.29 -16.86
N LEU A 369 -11.24 -18.53 -15.56
CA LEU A 369 -12.36 -18.51 -14.63
C LEU A 369 -13.02 -17.13 -14.57
N ILE A 370 -12.24 -16.05 -14.54
CA ILE A 370 -12.77 -14.67 -14.53
C ILE A 370 -13.49 -14.35 -15.83
N SER A 371 -12.94 -14.75 -16.99
CA SER A 371 -13.62 -14.60 -18.29
C SER A 371 -14.96 -15.35 -18.33
N ASP A 372 -15.05 -16.52 -17.71
CA ASP A 372 -16.30 -17.29 -17.62
C ASP A 372 -17.33 -16.67 -16.66
N PHE A 373 -16.84 -15.97 -15.63
CA PHE A 373 -17.65 -15.31 -14.62
C PHE A 373 -18.19 -13.96 -15.12
N VAL A 374 -17.35 -13.20 -15.82
CA VAL A 374 -17.61 -11.84 -16.30
C VAL A 374 -17.91 -11.90 -17.80
N SER A 375 -19.19 -11.98 -18.17
CA SER A 375 -19.59 -12.03 -19.58
C SER A 375 -19.08 -10.81 -20.35
N GLU A 376 -18.62 -10.99 -21.59
CA GLU A 376 -18.17 -9.88 -22.46
C GLU A 376 -19.26 -8.82 -22.65
N SER A 377 -20.53 -9.20 -22.62
CA SER A 377 -21.68 -8.28 -22.68
C SER A 377 -21.76 -7.33 -21.47
N ASP A 378 -21.30 -7.77 -20.30
CA ASP A 378 -21.23 -6.94 -19.10
C ASP A 378 -20.08 -5.92 -19.18
N LEU A 379 -19.01 -6.27 -19.89
CA LEU A 379 -17.82 -5.44 -20.09
C LEU A 379 -18.00 -4.43 -21.24
N ASN A 380 -18.44 -4.89 -22.42
CA ASN A 380 -18.51 -4.08 -23.64
C ASN A 380 -19.55 -2.95 -23.54
N ASN A 381 -20.68 -3.18 -22.88
CA ASN A 381 -21.73 -2.15 -22.75
C ASN A 381 -21.36 -0.97 -21.82
N GLN A 382 -20.26 -1.02 -21.08
CA GLN A 382 -19.85 0.06 -20.16
C GLN A 382 -18.64 0.87 -20.65
N PHE A 383 -17.70 0.23 -21.34
CA PHE A 383 -16.49 0.92 -21.81
C PHE A 383 -16.63 1.57 -23.18
N ASP A 384 -17.68 1.23 -23.94
CA ASP A 384 -17.94 1.74 -25.28
C ASP A 384 -18.86 2.99 -25.31
N GLY A 385 -19.04 3.63 -24.16
CA GLY A 385 -19.79 4.88 -24.03
C GLY A 385 -19.24 5.96 -24.97
N SER A 386 -19.99 6.26 -26.02
CA SER A 386 -19.62 7.11 -27.15
C SER A 386 -19.45 8.60 -26.76
N ARG A 387 -18.32 9.00 -26.16
CA ARG A 387 -17.90 10.43 -26.12
C ARG A 387 -16.37 10.56 -26.17
N ARG A 388 -15.88 11.35 -27.14
CA ARG A 388 -14.50 11.86 -27.31
C ARG A 388 -13.76 11.96 -25.96
N GLY A 389 -12.72 11.16 -25.75
CA GLY A 389 -12.04 11.03 -24.45
C GLY A 389 -12.00 9.60 -23.90
N GLY A 390 -11.96 8.58 -24.77
CA GLY A 390 -12.13 7.17 -24.37
C GLY A 390 -11.07 6.65 -23.40
N LEU A 391 -11.34 5.49 -22.78
CA LEU A 391 -10.45 4.76 -21.86
C LEU A 391 -9.02 4.63 -22.40
N LYS A 392 -8.86 4.49 -23.72
CA LYS A 392 -7.58 4.42 -24.43
C LYS A 392 -6.79 5.73 -24.34
N GLU A 393 -7.48 6.87 -24.46
CA GLU A 393 -6.91 8.22 -24.35
C GLU A 393 -6.53 8.54 -22.89
N ARG A 394 -7.35 8.15 -21.90
CA ARG A 394 -7.01 8.25 -20.47
C ARG A 394 -5.87 7.30 -20.04
N MET A 395 -5.79 6.10 -20.62
CA MET A 395 -4.69 5.16 -20.39
C MET A 395 -3.40 5.63 -21.06
N GLN A 396 -3.49 6.27 -22.23
CA GLN A 396 -2.37 7.02 -22.83
C GLN A 396 -1.97 8.20 -21.94
N ASP A 397 -2.93 8.97 -21.44
CA ASP A 397 -2.68 10.06 -20.48
C ASP A 397 -2.06 9.55 -19.16
N LEU A 398 -2.36 8.32 -18.72
CA LEU A 398 -1.70 7.65 -17.59
C LEU A 398 -0.30 7.14 -17.93
N LYS A 399 -0.07 6.74 -19.18
CA LYS A 399 1.24 6.37 -19.72
C LYS A 399 2.14 7.61 -19.85
N ASP A 400 1.56 8.75 -20.20
CA ASP A 400 2.21 10.04 -20.37
C ASP A 400 2.32 10.83 -19.04
N ARG A 401 1.44 10.56 -18.06
CA ARG A 401 1.60 11.00 -16.65
C ARG A 401 2.56 10.13 -15.86
N GLY A 402 2.98 8.99 -16.41
CA GLY A 402 4.00 8.12 -15.85
C GLY A 402 5.42 8.66 -15.96
N SER A 403 5.67 9.90 -15.50
CA SER A 403 7.04 10.40 -15.27
C SER A 403 7.16 11.71 -14.47
N ASN A 404 6.07 12.45 -14.22
CA ASN A 404 6.16 13.69 -13.44
C ASN A 404 5.75 13.45 -11.98
N GLY A 405 6.74 13.52 -11.08
CA GLY A 405 6.56 13.39 -9.65
C GLY A 405 5.70 14.51 -9.02
N PRO A 406 5.42 14.42 -7.71
CA PRO A 406 4.62 15.41 -6.99
C PRO A 406 5.47 16.68 -6.78
N GLY A 407 5.53 17.52 -7.80
CA GLY A 407 6.25 18.81 -7.77
C GLY A 407 5.76 19.83 -8.80
N GLY A 408 4.82 19.46 -9.67
CA GLY A 408 4.22 20.41 -10.62
C GLY A 408 3.18 21.29 -9.92
N ARG A 409 3.58 22.49 -9.50
CA ARG A 409 2.65 23.61 -9.26
C ARG A 409 1.68 23.70 -10.46
N PRO A 410 0.37 23.94 -10.25
CA PRO A 410 -0.56 24.21 -11.34
C PRO A 410 -0.21 25.59 -11.93
N GLY A 411 0.70 25.60 -12.89
CA GLY A 411 1.02 26.78 -13.68
C GLY A 411 -0.12 27.06 -14.65
N ASN A 412 -0.83 28.17 -14.40
CA ASN A 412 -1.57 29.00 -15.34
C ASN A 412 -1.92 28.35 -16.70
N ARG A 413 -3.08 27.70 -16.76
CA ARG A 413 -3.80 27.62 -18.04
C ARG A 413 -4.18 29.04 -18.44
N LEU A 414 -3.53 29.56 -19.46
CA LEU A 414 -3.93 30.79 -20.14
C LEU A 414 -5.41 30.68 -20.54
N PRO A 415 -6.21 31.75 -20.37
CA PRO A 415 -7.59 31.76 -20.81
C PRO A 415 -7.62 31.55 -22.31
N ARG A 416 -8.41 30.55 -22.71
CA ARG A 416 -8.70 30.21 -24.10
C ARG A 416 -9.29 31.45 -24.77
N ARG A 417 -8.54 32.07 -25.69
CA ARG A 417 -9.04 33.17 -26.54
C ARG A 417 -10.33 32.72 -27.24
N PRO A 418 -11.45 33.45 -27.11
CA PRO A 418 -12.57 33.31 -28.02
C PRO A 418 -12.29 34.19 -29.25
N ASN A 419 -11.93 33.59 -30.37
CA ASN A 419 -12.02 34.24 -31.68
C ASN A 419 -12.29 33.17 -32.74
N ALA A 420 -13.55 33.05 -33.10
CA ALA A 420 -13.99 32.63 -34.42
C ALA A 420 -15.27 33.40 -34.72
N GLU A 421 -15.15 34.35 -35.65
CA GLU A 421 -16.24 35.14 -36.20
C GLU A 421 -17.33 34.23 -36.80
N PRO A 422 -18.60 34.66 -36.79
CA PRO A 422 -19.67 33.94 -37.45
C PRO A 422 -19.59 34.18 -38.97
N GLY A 423 -19.05 33.19 -39.68
CA GLY A 423 -19.13 33.13 -41.14
C GLY A 423 -20.58 33.09 -41.61
N GLN A 424 -20.93 34.02 -42.49
CA GLN A 424 -22.23 34.13 -43.14
C GLN A 424 -22.58 32.84 -43.90
N ARG A 425 -23.79 32.33 -43.67
CA ARG A 425 -24.37 31.24 -44.47
C ARG A 425 -24.83 31.80 -45.83
N PRO A 426 -24.57 31.13 -46.96
CA PRO A 426 -25.21 31.47 -48.22
C PRO A 426 -26.71 31.14 -48.15
N ARG A 427 -27.56 32.07 -48.58
CA ARG A 427 -29.00 31.84 -48.79
C ARG A 427 -29.18 30.84 -49.94
N GLY A 428 -29.68 29.65 -49.61
CA GLY A 428 -30.21 28.70 -50.58
C GLY A 428 -31.54 29.20 -51.14
N GLN A 429 -31.65 29.12 -52.47
CA GLN A 429 -32.75 29.53 -53.32
C GLN A 429 -34.06 28.82 -52.99
N ALA A 430 -35.18 29.56 -53.14
CA ALA A 430 -36.52 29.00 -53.20
C ALA A 430 -36.76 28.32 -54.58
N PRO A 431 -37.49 27.21 -54.66
CA PRO A 431 -38.05 26.72 -55.92
C PRO A 431 -39.37 27.44 -56.24
N PRO A 432 -39.76 27.52 -57.53
CA PRO A 432 -40.91 28.28 -58.00
C PRO A 432 -42.23 27.52 -57.78
N ASP A 433 -43.30 28.30 -57.79
CA ASP A 433 -44.70 27.91 -57.66
C ASP A 433 -45.13 26.75 -58.58
N ALA A 434 -45.88 25.80 -58.00
CA ALA A 434 -47.05 25.13 -58.58
C ALA A 434 -47.90 24.51 -57.46
#